data_AF-A0A7Y8WUK9-F1
#
_entry.id   AF-A0A7Y8WUK9-F1
#
_cell.length_a   1.000
_cell.length_b   1.000
_cell.length_c   1.000
_cell.angle_alpha   90.00
_cell.angle_beta   90.00
_cell.angle_gamma   90.00
#
_symmetry.space_group_name_H-M   'P 1'
#
loop_
_entity.id
_entity.type
_entity.pdbx_description
1 polymer ?
#
loop_
_entity_poly.entity_id
_entity_poly.type
_entity_poly.pdbx_seq_one_letter_code
_entity_poly.pdbx_strand_id
1 'polypeptide(L)'
;MSVYDKAVQLQNRARLIAAGAVGEKEAARVLGRTKELRASLVDLGNQVEISRTLEGLEAAHRPDLSSIDTARTAFMRKAANGLPSDTVFNTARKKVQEITDRLKADNNAAWSAWAAAQTADLPLARIPMLAANERVKARSRQVELQQAANRKGGVTKADITLFTSTYAALAESLHGKSEPPRELLDLLERLEKRPGPTLHDVTDEDIALLREFEMDLHITLQRTGA
;
A
#
# COMPACT_ATOMS: atom_id res chain seq x y z
N MET A 1 26.65 57.43 42.72
CA MET A 1 26.61 56.15 41.97
C MET A 1 27.68 56.24 40.90
N SER A 2 28.72 55.41 41.00
CA SER A 2 29.92 55.49 40.16
C SER A 2 29.66 54.98 38.74
N VAL A 3 30.44 55.44 37.76
CA VAL A 3 30.43 54.93 36.38
C VAL A 3 30.65 53.40 36.35
N TYR A 4 31.43 52.89 37.31
CA TYR A 4 31.66 51.46 37.51
C TYR A 4 30.38 50.69 37.87
N ASP A 5 29.56 51.23 38.78
CA ASP A 5 28.30 50.59 39.20
C ASP A 5 27.31 50.46 38.03
N LYS A 6 27.29 51.47 37.15
CA LYS A 6 26.47 51.46 35.93
C LYS A 6 26.97 50.43 34.91
N ALA A 7 28.29 50.27 34.76
CA ALA A 7 28.89 49.28 33.87
C ALA A 7 28.59 47.83 34.33
N VAL A 8 28.65 47.57 35.64
CA VAL A 8 28.30 46.25 36.22
C VAL A 8 26.82 45.94 36.04
N GLN A 9 25.92 46.91 36.21
CA GLN A 9 24.49 46.72 35.96
C GLN A 9 24.18 46.43 34.48
N LEU A 10 24.83 47.13 33.55
CA LEU A 10 24.73 46.87 32.12
C LEU A 10 25.25 45.47 31.74
N GLN A 11 26.37 45.05 32.32
CA GLN A 11 26.93 43.70 32.10
C GLN A 11 25.99 42.61 32.62
N ASN A 12 25.42 42.79 33.81
CA ASN A 12 24.46 41.84 34.38
C ASN A 12 23.16 41.79 33.56
N ARG A 13 22.68 42.93 33.07
CA ARG A 13 21.49 42.98 32.20
C ARG A 13 21.76 42.37 30.83
N ALA A 14 22.95 42.58 30.26
CA ALA A 14 23.38 41.91 29.02
C ALA A 14 23.51 40.40 29.19
N ARG A 15 24.03 39.91 30.33
CA ARG A 15 24.08 38.47 30.65
C ARG A 15 22.69 37.86 30.79
N LEU A 16 21.74 38.56 31.42
CA LEU A 16 20.35 38.10 31.55
C LEU A 16 19.65 38.04 30.19
N ILE A 17 19.83 39.05 29.33
CA ILE A 17 19.31 39.05 27.96
C ILE A 17 19.93 37.92 27.15
N ALA A 18 21.24 37.71 27.25
CA ALA A 18 21.92 36.61 26.57
C ALA A 18 21.43 35.23 27.04
N ALA A 19 21.20 35.05 28.35
CA ALA A 19 20.64 33.82 28.90
C ALA A 19 19.20 33.57 28.42
N GLY A 20 18.38 34.62 28.35
CA GLY A 20 17.02 34.56 27.78
C GLY A 20 17.04 34.18 26.30
N ALA A 21 17.89 34.83 25.49
CA ALA A 21 18.04 34.54 24.06
C ALA A 21 18.57 33.12 23.77
N VAL A 22 19.50 32.63 24.60
CA VAL A 22 19.97 31.23 24.53
C VAL A 22 18.85 30.26 24.88
N GLY A 23 18.05 30.56 25.93
CA GLY A 23 16.89 29.76 26.30
C GLY A 23 15.84 29.68 25.19
N GLU A 24 15.51 30.81 24.55
CA GLU A 24 14.59 30.87 23.41
C GLU A 24 15.10 30.08 22.21
N LYS A 25 16.40 30.20 21.89
CA LYS A 25 17.02 29.46 20.78
C LYS A 25 16.99 27.94 21.02
N GLU A 26 17.29 27.50 22.25
CA GLU A 26 17.22 26.09 22.61
C GLU A 26 15.78 25.56 22.61
N ALA A 27 14.82 26.34 23.08
CA ALA A 27 13.40 26.00 23.00
C ALA A 27 12.91 25.86 21.55
N ALA A 28 13.29 26.80 20.67
CA ALA A 28 12.96 26.75 19.25
C ALA A 28 13.58 25.51 18.56
N ARG A 29 14.85 25.19 18.89
CA ARG A 29 15.53 23.99 18.39
C ARG A 29 14.79 22.72 18.79
N VAL A 30 14.51 22.56 20.09
CA VAL A 30 13.82 21.37 20.62
C VAL A 30 12.42 21.23 20.02
N LEU A 31 11.69 22.34 19.87
CA LEU A 31 10.37 22.34 19.23
C LEU A 31 10.46 21.86 17.77
N GLY A 32 11.43 22.35 17.00
CA GLY A 32 11.67 21.91 15.62
C GLY A 32 11.98 20.42 15.53
N ARG A 33 12.91 19.92 16.34
CA ARG A 33 13.26 18.49 16.40
C ARG A 33 12.11 17.61 16.84
N THR A 34 11.28 18.10 17.75
CA THR A 34 10.08 17.39 18.20
C THR A 34 9.06 17.26 17.06
N LYS A 35 8.87 18.32 16.25
CA LYS A 35 8.00 18.27 15.07
C LYS A 35 8.50 17.24 14.04
N GLU A 36 9.79 17.22 13.76
CA GLU A 36 10.40 16.24 12.85
C GLU A 36 10.19 14.80 13.34
N LEU A 37 10.48 14.53 14.62
CA LEU A 37 10.31 13.20 15.19
C LEU A 37 8.84 12.77 15.22
N ARG A 38 7.90 13.70 15.49
CA ARG A 38 6.46 13.43 15.42
C ARG A 38 6.03 13.03 14.01
N ALA A 39 6.52 13.71 12.97
CA ALA A 39 6.23 13.34 11.58
C ALA A 39 6.69 11.91 11.29
N SER A 40 7.92 11.56 11.66
CA SER A 40 8.43 10.19 11.49
C SER A 40 7.63 9.14 12.28
N LEU A 41 7.11 9.49 13.45
CA LEU A 41 6.25 8.60 14.24
C LEU A 41 4.86 8.43 13.63
N VAL A 42 4.31 9.45 12.96
CA VAL A 42 3.06 9.33 12.20
C VAL A 42 3.26 8.34 11.04
N ASP A 43 4.37 8.44 10.31
CA ASP A 43 4.68 7.51 9.22
C ASP A 43 4.83 6.06 9.74
N LEU A 44 5.51 5.88 10.88
CA LEU A 44 5.59 4.59 11.56
C LEU A 44 4.20 4.07 11.94
N GLY A 45 3.36 4.92 12.54
CA GLY A 45 1.99 4.58 12.93
C GLY A 45 1.17 4.08 11.75
N ASN A 46 1.25 4.76 10.60
CA ASN A 46 0.59 4.35 9.36
C ASN A 46 1.06 2.95 8.90
N GLN A 47 2.36 2.66 8.97
CA GLN A 47 2.88 1.34 8.61
C GLN A 47 2.41 0.24 9.58
N VAL A 48 2.34 0.52 10.88
CA VAL A 48 1.82 -0.43 11.88
C VAL A 48 0.33 -0.72 11.65
N GLU A 49 -0.48 0.29 11.28
CA GLU A 49 -1.88 0.07 10.95
C GLU A 49 -2.06 -0.80 9.70
N ILE A 50 -1.22 -0.61 8.68
CA ILE A 50 -1.19 -1.46 7.49
C ILE A 50 -0.82 -2.89 7.90
N SER A 51 0.25 -3.09 8.69
CA SER A 51 0.65 -4.42 9.15
C SER A 51 -0.47 -5.14 9.91
N ARG A 52 -1.21 -4.42 10.77
CA ARG A 52 -2.36 -4.99 11.51
C ARG A 52 -3.53 -5.34 10.59
N THR A 53 -3.74 -4.55 9.54
CA THR A 53 -4.78 -4.85 8.54
C THR A 53 -4.40 -6.11 7.77
N LEU A 54 -3.13 -6.25 7.39
CA LEU A 54 -2.61 -7.47 6.76
C LEU A 54 -2.64 -8.68 7.71
N GLU A 55 -2.34 -8.50 9.00
CA GLU A 55 -2.50 -9.53 10.05
C GLU A 55 -3.96 -10.01 10.11
N GLY A 56 -4.94 -9.11 10.08
CA GLY A 56 -6.36 -9.44 10.06
C GLY A 56 -6.84 -10.18 8.80
N LEU A 57 -6.07 -10.12 7.72
CA LEU A 57 -6.29 -10.89 6.48
C LEU A 57 -5.47 -12.18 6.42
N GLU A 58 -4.75 -12.51 7.50
CA GLU A 58 -3.79 -13.61 7.57
C GLU A 58 -2.67 -13.50 6.51
N ALA A 59 -2.45 -12.29 5.98
CA ALA A 59 -1.44 -11.99 4.97
C ALA A 59 -0.04 -11.76 5.58
N ALA A 60 0.03 -11.37 6.85
CA ALA A 60 1.26 -11.04 7.54
C ALA A 60 1.21 -11.44 9.01
N HIS A 61 2.39 -11.54 9.64
CA HIS A 61 2.50 -11.66 11.09
C HIS A 61 2.41 -10.30 11.78
N ARG A 62 2.05 -10.33 13.07
CA ARG A 62 2.05 -9.15 13.93
C ARG A 62 3.43 -8.46 13.89
N PRO A 63 3.48 -7.13 13.67
CA PRO A 63 4.76 -6.41 13.65
C PRO A 63 5.44 -6.41 15.03
N ASP A 64 6.74 -6.70 15.06
CA ASP A 64 7.57 -6.55 16.26
C ASP A 64 8.02 -5.09 16.45
N LEU A 65 7.58 -4.49 17.57
CA LEU A 65 7.86 -3.11 17.96
C LEU A 65 8.79 -3.00 19.19
N SER A 66 9.34 -4.11 19.68
CA SER A 66 10.20 -4.14 20.88
C SER A 66 11.42 -3.20 20.78
N SER A 67 11.97 -3.03 19.58
CA SER A 67 13.07 -2.10 19.31
C SER A 67 12.66 -0.62 19.44
N ILE A 68 11.40 -0.26 19.16
CA ILE A 68 10.87 1.08 19.40
C ILE A 68 10.75 1.36 20.89
N ASP A 69 10.24 0.40 21.67
CA ASP A 69 10.13 0.56 23.13
C ASP A 69 11.50 0.75 23.79
N THR A 70 12.50 0.01 23.30
CA THR A 70 13.90 0.17 23.72
C THR A 70 14.44 1.55 23.37
N ALA A 71 14.22 2.02 22.13
CA ALA A 71 14.65 3.34 21.67
C ALA A 71 13.96 4.48 22.46
N ARG A 72 12.67 4.34 22.76
CA ARG A 72 11.90 5.29 23.59
C ARG A 72 12.51 5.37 24.99
N THR A 73 12.77 4.24 25.62
CA THR A 73 13.37 4.17 26.97
C THR A 73 14.74 4.84 26.99
N ALA A 74 15.58 4.59 25.98
CA ALA A 74 16.88 5.23 25.85
C ALA A 74 16.77 6.75 25.66
N PHE A 75 15.82 7.23 24.86
CA PHE A 75 15.55 8.65 24.67
C PHE A 75 15.08 9.32 25.98
N MET A 76 14.11 8.71 26.68
CA MET A 76 13.61 9.22 27.97
C MET A 76 14.72 9.35 29.01
N ARG A 77 15.59 8.34 29.13
CA ARG A 77 16.74 8.39 30.03
C ARG A 77 17.70 9.54 29.70
N LYS A 78 17.89 9.85 28.41
CA LYS A 78 18.73 10.99 27.98
C LYS A 78 18.05 12.35 28.20
N ALA A 79 16.73 12.40 28.13
CA ALA A 79 15.93 13.59 28.41
C ALA A 79 15.75 13.88 29.92
N ALA A 80 15.95 12.88 30.79
CA ALA A 80 15.79 13.05 32.23
C ALA A 80 16.80 14.04 32.85
N ASN A 81 17.96 14.23 32.22
CA ASN A 81 19.05 15.09 32.72
C ASN A 81 19.10 16.48 32.05
N GLY A 82 18.04 16.89 31.34
CA GLY A 82 17.95 18.18 30.65
C GLY A 82 17.48 18.06 29.20
N LEU A 83 17.56 19.17 28.46
CA LEU A 83 17.10 19.21 27.07
C LEU A 83 17.95 18.25 26.19
N PRO A 84 17.32 17.35 25.42
CA PRO A 84 18.04 16.44 24.55
C PRO A 84 18.88 17.19 23.50
N SER A 85 20.09 16.67 23.25
CA SER A 85 20.96 17.16 22.18
C SER A 85 20.43 16.74 20.80
N ASP A 86 20.89 17.43 19.75
CA ASP A 86 20.56 17.07 18.37
C ASP A 86 20.96 15.64 18.02
N THR A 87 22.07 15.14 18.57
CA THR A 87 22.49 13.74 18.38
C THR A 87 21.47 12.76 18.94
N VAL A 88 20.84 13.07 20.08
CA VAL A 88 19.80 12.22 20.68
C VAL A 88 18.54 12.22 19.79
N PHE A 89 18.12 13.38 19.29
CA PHE A 89 17.01 13.47 18.34
C PHE A 89 17.29 12.75 17.03
N ASN A 90 18.46 12.95 16.44
CA ASN A 90 18.87 12.31 15.19
C ASN A 90 18.94 10.79 15.33
N THR A 91 19.44 10.29 16.47
CA THR A 91 19.48 8.84 16.76
C THR A 91 18.07 8.27 16.86
N ALA A 92 17.16 8.92 17.59
CA ALA A 92 15.77 8.48 17.71
C ALA A 92 15.06 8.51 16.35
N ARG A 93 15.22 9.60 15.58
CA ARG A 93 14.65 9.72 14.24
C ARG A 93 15.16 8.63 13.31
N LYS A 94 16.48 8.36 13.29
CA LYS A 94 17.07 7.29 12.48
C LYS A 94 16.49 5.92 12.85
N LYS A 95 16.32 5.64 14.15
CA LYS A 95 15.72 4.38 14.62
C LYS A 95 14.26 4.23 14.19
N VAL A 96 13.46 5.29 14.30
CA VAL A 96 12.08 5.29 13.79
C VAL A 96 12.08 5.03 12.29
N GLN A 97 12.91 5.74 11.52
CA GLN A 97 13.01 5.57 10.07
C GLN A 97 13.40 4.15 9.65
N GLU A 98 14.44 3.57 10.28
CA GLU A 98 14.89 2.20 10.01
C GLU A 98 13.74 1.18 10.17
N ILE A 99 12.92 1.35 11.22
CA ILE A 99 11.81 0.44 11.51
C ILE A 99 10.63 0.70 10.58
N THR A 100 10.34 1.97 10.25
CA THR A 100 9.32 2.33 9.25
C THR A 100 9.67 1.73 7.89
N ASP A 101 10.92 1.84 7.44
CA ASP A 101 11.36 1.31 6.14
C ASP A 101 11.30 -0.21 6.10
N ARG A 102 11.68 -0.89 7.20
CA ARG A 102 11.51 -2.34 7.34
C ARG A 102 10.05 -2.75 7.25
N LEU A 103 9.17 -2.13 8.05
CA LEU A 103 7.74 -2.43 8.01
C LEU A 103 7.14 -2.17 6.63
N LYS A 104 7.56 -1.11 5.94
CA LYS A 104 7.11 -0.81 4.58
C LYS A 104 7.52 -1.93 3.61
N ALA A 105 8.75 -2.42 3.69
CA ALA A 105 9.20 -3.53 2.85
C ALA A 105 8.43 -4.81 3.15
N ASP A 106 8.28 -5.17 4.43
CA ASP A 106 7.56 -6.36 4.88
C ASP A 106 6.09 -6.31 4.47
N ASN A 107 5.40 -5.18 4.70
CA ASN A 107 4.01 -4.96 4.31
C ASN A 107 3.81 -5.12 2.80
N ASN A 108 4.71 -4.57 1.99
CA ASN A 108 4.60 -4.67 0.54
C ASN A 108 4.83 -6.11 0.05
N ALA A 109 5.80 -6.82 0.61
CA ALA A 109 6.06 -8.21 0.26
C ALA A 109 4.88 -9.11 0.64
N ALA A 110 4.37 -8.97 1.87
CA ALA A 110 3.20 -9.69 2.36
C ALA A 110 1.96 -9.41 1.51
N TRP A 111 1.71 -8.13 1.19
CA TRP A 111 0.60 -7.72 0.33
C TRP A 111 0.69 -8.36 -1.06
N SER A 112 1.83 -8.22 -1.75
CA SER A 112 1.97 -8.74 -3.11
C SER A 112 1.82 -10.26 -3.16
N ALA A 113 2.38 -10.98 -2.19
CA ALA A 113 2.23 -12.44 -2.11
C ALA A 113 0.77 -12.85 -1.85
N TRP A 114 0.12 -12.23 -0.86
CA TRP A 114 -1.27 -12.53 -0.51
C TRP A 114 -2.25 -12.18 -1.63
N ALA A 115 -2.15 -10.98 -2.21
CA ALA A 115 -3.05 -10.53 -3.27
C ALA A 115 -2.90 -11.38 -4.54
N ALA A 116 -1.68 -11.80 -4.88
CA ALA A 116 -1.45 -12.74 -5.97
C ALA A 116 -2.09 -14.12 -5.70
N ALA A 117 -1.93 -14.65 -4.47
CA ALA A 117 -2.54 -15.91 -4.09
C ALA A 117 -4.08 -15.86 -4.15
N GLN A 118 -4.69 -14.80 -3.61
CA GLN A 118 -6.14 -14.59 -3.71
C GLN A 118 -6.60 -14.52 -5.16
N THR A 119 -5.92 -13.74 -5.99
CA THR A 119 -6.31 -13.59 -7.41
C THR A 119 -6.19 -14.91 -8.18
N ALA A 120 -5.21 -15.75 -7.85
CA ALA A 120 -5.01 -17.06 -8.47
C ALA A 120 -6.07 -18.10 -8.04
N ASP A 121 -6.63 -17.97 -6.84
CA ASP A 121 -7.67 -18.87 -6.32
C ASP A 121 -9.07 -18.58 -6.90
N LEU A 122 -9.26 -17.41 -7.51
CA LEU A 122 -10.54 -17.07 -8.14
C LEU A 122 -10.84 -18.00 -9.32
N PRO A 123 -12.07 -18.53 -9.44
CA PRO A 123 -12.49 -19.35 -10.57
C PRO A 123 -12.80 -18.46 -11.80
N LEU A 124 -11.80 -17.74 -12.30
CA LEU A 124 -11.93 -16.77 -13.40
C LEU A 124 -12.40 -17.44 -14.71
N ALA A 125 -12.17 -18.74 -14.85
CA ALA A 125 -12.70 -19.54 -15.95
C ALA A 125 -14.24 -19.48 -16.03
N ARG A 126 -14.95 -19.19 -14.93
CA ARG A 126 -16.42 -19.08 -14.92
C ARG A 126 -16.96 -17.75 -15.44
N ILE A 127 -16.11 -16.78 -15.76
CA ILE A 127 -16.56 -15.47 -16.27
C ILE A 127 -17.46 -15.61 -17.52
N PRO A 128 -17.15 -16.44 -18.54
CA PRO A 128 -18.02 -16.64 -19.70
C PRO A 128 -19.43 -17.12 -19.33
N MET A 129 -19.61 -17.78 -18.18
CA MET A 129 -20.91 -18.28 -17.71
C MET A 129 -21.81 -17.21 -17.08
N LEU A 130 -21.36 -15.96 -17.03
CA LEU A 130 -22.13 -14.83 -16.52
C LEU A 130 -23.02 -14.19 -17.60
N ALA A 131 -24.07 -13.51 -17.17
CA ALA A 131 -24.87 -12.68 -18.07
C ALA A 131 -24.01 -11.57 -18.70
N ALA A 132 -24.36 -11.09 -19.90
CA ALA A 132 -23.52 -10.17 -20.67
C ALA A 132 -23.07 -8.91 -19.90
N ASN A 133 -23.97 -8.28 -19.14
CA ASN A 133 -23.66 -7.13 -18.31
C ASN A 133 -22.75 -7.46 -17.11
N GLU A 134 -22.88 -8.66 -16.55
CA GLU A 134 -22.06 -9.17 -15.44
C GLU A 134 -20.66 -9.55 -15.91
N ARG A 135 -20.52 -10.09 -17.14
CA ARG A 135 -19.23 -10.40 -17.78
C ARG A 135 -18.33 -9.17 -17.87
N VAL A 136 -18.87 -8.06 -18.38
CA VAL A 136 -18.13 -6.80 -18.51
C VAL A 136 -17.65 -6.32 -17.15
N LYS A 137 -18.53 -6.34 -16.13
CA LYS A 137 -18.18 -5.97 -14.76
C LYS A 137 -17.13 -6.92 -14.17
N ALA A 138 -17.25 -8.22 -14.39
CA ALA A 138 -16.32 -9.22 -13.89
C ALA A 138 -14.92 -9.06 -14.50
N ARG A 139 -14.82 -8.84 -15.81
CA ARG A 139 -13.54 -8.54 -16.48
C ARG A 139 -12.93 -7.23 -15.97
N SER A 140 -13.72 -6.17 -15.76
CA SER A 140 -13.23 -4.92 -15.16
C SER A 140 -12.65 -5.16 -13.76
N ARG A 141 -13.38 -5.87 -12.90
CA ARG A 141 -12.93 -6.22 -11.54
C ARG A 141 -11.68 -7.08 -11.55
N GLN A 142 -11.58 -8.05 -12.47
CA GLN A 142 -10.38 -8.86 -12.64
C GLN A 142 -9.16 -7.99 -12.96
N VAL A 143 -9.30 -7.04 -13.88
CA VAL A 143 -8.22 -6.10 -14.23
C VAL A 143 -7.87 -5.20 -13.04
N GLU A 144 -8.86 -4.68 -12.32
CA GLU A 144 -8.64 -3.87 -11.11
C GLU A 144 -7.88 -4.64 -10.02
N LEU A 145 -8.25 -5.91 -9.76
CA LEU A 145 -7.55 -6.77 -8.81
C LEU A 145 -6.11 -7.02 -9.25
N GLN A 146 -5.89 -7.33 -10.54
CA GLN A 146 -4.54 -7.55 -11.06
C GLN A 146 -3.68 -6.28 -10.94
N GLN A 147 -4.24 -5.10 -11.17
CA GLN A 147 -3.52 -3.83 -11.02
C GLN A 147 -3.20 -3.53 -9.54
N ALA A 148 -4.15 -3.78 -8.64
CA ALA A 148 -3.96 -3.57 -7.21
C ALA A 148 -2.95 -4.54 -6.59
N ALA A 149 -2.93 -5.80 -7.03
CA ALA A 149 -1.93 -6.80 -6.61
C ALA A 149 -0.50 -6.43 -7.06
N ASN A 150 -0.37 -5.82 -8.25
CA ASN A 150 0.93 -5.46 -8.86
C ASN A 150 1.33 -4.00 -8.67
N ARG A 151 0.67 -3.27 -7.75
CA ARG A 151 0.88 -1.83 -7.56
C ARG A 151 2.30 -1.53 -7.11
N LYS A 152 2.96 -0.60 -7.83
CA LYS A 152 4.28 -0.06 -7.45
C LYS A 152 4.11 1.13 -6.50
N GLY A 153 5.01 1.27 -5.53
CA GLY A 153 5.04 2.41 -4.58
C GLY A 153 4.56 2.09 -3.17
N GLY A 154 4.07 0.87 -2.96
CA GLY A 154 3.65 0.34 -1.68
C GLY A 154 2.14 0.37 -1.47
N VAL A 155 1.67 -0.51 -0.60
CA VAL A 155 0.26 -0.70 -0.31
C VAL A 155 -0.25 0.32 0.70
N THR A 156 -1.45 0.86 0.49
CA THR A 156 -2.16 1.66 1.49
C THR A 156 -3.37 0.91 2.03
N LYS A 157 -3.90 1.36 3.18
CA LYS A 157 -5.13 0.80 3.75
C LYS A 157 -6.32 0.91 2.79
N ALA A 158 -6.40 2.00 2.02
CA ALA A 158 -7.44 2.19 1.02
C ALA A 158 -7.32 1.16 -0.12
N ASP A 159 -6.09 0.84 -0.55
CA ASP A 159 -5.86 -0.20 -1.56
C ASP A 159 -6.31 -1.57 -1.05
N ILE A 160 -6.00 -1.91 0.21
CA ILE A 160 -6.43 -3.18 0.82
C ILE A 160 -7.95 -3.27 0.87
N THR A 161 -8.63 -2.22 1.35
CA THR A 161 -10.09 -2.19 1.42
C THR A 161 -10.72 -2.31 0.03
N LEU A 162 -10.18 -1.58 -0.96
CA LEU A 162 -10.68 -1.64 -2.33
C LEU A 162 -10.53 -3.06 -2.88
N PHE A 163 -9.32 -3.64 -2.80
CA PHE A 163 -9.05 -4.98 -3.30
C PHE A 163 -9.96 -6.02 -2.65
N THR A 164 -10.08 -6.04 -1.32
CA THR A 164 -10.92 -7.01 -0.60
C THR A 164 -12.39 -6.89 -0.99
N SER A 165 -12.91 -5.68 -1.18
CA SER A 165 -14.28 -5.45 -1.65
C SER A 165 -14.50 -5.88 -3.11
N THR A 166 -13.55 -5.57 -4.00
CA THR A 166 -13.58 -5.98 -5.41
C THR A 166 -13.47 -7.49 -5.54
N TYR A 167 -12.62 -8.12 -4.72
CA TYR A 167 -12.45 -9.57 -4.64
C TYR A 167 -13.75 -10.24 -4.22
N ALA A 168 -14.35 -9.80 -3.11
CA ALA A 168 -15.61 -10.35 -2.62
C ALA A 168 -16.73 -10.22 -3.67
N ALA A 169 -16.85 -9.06 -4.33
CA ALA A 169 -17.84 -8.85 -5.36
C ALA A 169 -17.64 -9.73 -6.60
N LEU A 170 -16.38 -9.99 -7.00
CA LEU A 170 -16.08 -10.90 -8.11
C LEU A 170 -16.30 -12.35 -7.72
N ALA A 171 -15.82 -12.77 -6.55
CA ALA A 171 -16.02 -14.12 -6.01
C ALA A 171 -17.52 -14.46 -5.92
N GLU A 172 -18.33 -13.53 -5.40
CA GLU A 172 -19.79 -13.67 -5.32
C GLU A 172 -20.42 -13.81 -6.71
N SER A 173 -19.99 -13.01 -7.69
CA SER A 173 -20.53 -13.10 -9.06
C SER A 173 -20.25 -14.47 -9.68
N LEU A 174 -19.11 -15.07 -9.37
CA LEU A 174 -18.66 -16.37 -9.87
C LEU A 174 -19.19 -17.56 -9.02
N HIS A 175 -19.76 -17.27 -7.86
CA HIS A 175 -20.26 -18.29 -6.95
C HIS A 175 -21.46 -19.02 -7.56
N GLY A 176 -21.49 -20.35 -7.44
CA GLY A 176 -22.57 -21.19 -7.96
C GLY A 176 -22.68 -21.27 -9.49
N LYS A 177 -21.79 -20.63 -10.25
CA LYS A 177 -21.73 -20.78 -11.71
C LYS A 177 -21.12 -22.13 -12.08
N SER A 178 -21.65 -22.76 -13.12
CA SER A 178 -21.10 -24.00 -13.65
C SER A 178 -19.69 -23.78 -14.21
N GLU A 179 -18.87 -24.82 -14.21
CA GLU A 179 -17.64 -24.79 -14.99
C GLU A 179 -17.98 -24.75 -16.49
N PRO A 180 -17.31 -23.89 -17.28
CA PRO A 180 -17.51 -23.89 -18.72
C PRO A 180 -16.99 -25.20 -19.34
N PRO A 181 -17.57 -25.66 -20.46
CA PRO A 181 -17.01 -26.77 -21.22
C PRO A 181 -15.58 -26.45 -21.66
N ARG A 182 -14.73 -27.49 -21.70
CA ARG A 182 -13.32 -27.34 -22.06
C ARG A 182 -13.16 -26.80 -23.48
N GLU A 183 -14.03 -27.24 -24.38
CA GLU A 183 -14.09 -26.82 -25.78
C GLU A 183 -14.30 -25.31 -25.89
N LEU A 184 -15.14 -24.73 -25.01
CA LEU A 184 -15.38 -23.29 -24.99
C LEU A 184 -14.13 -22.52 -24.53
N LEU A 185 -13.46 -23.01 -23.48
CA LEU A 185 -12.23 -22.40 -22.99
C LEU A 185 -11.11 -22.44 -24.03
N ASP A 186 -10.91 -23.60 -24.66
CA ASP A 186 -9.89 -23.79 -25.70
C ASP A 186 -10.17 -22.89 -26.92
N LEU A 187 -11.44 -22.71 -27.29
CA LEU A 187 -11.86 -21.78 -28.35
C LEU A 187 -11.60 -20.33 -27.97
N LEU A 188 -11.98 -19.90 -26.77
CA LEU A 188 -11.74 -18.52 -26.30
C LEU A 188 -10.24 -18.23 -26.22
N GLU A 189 -9.42 -19.15 -25.69
CA GLU A 189 -7.97 -19.00 -25.65
C GLU A 189 -7.38 -18.88 -27.07
N ARG A 190 -7.85 -19.73 -28.01
CA ARG A 190 -7.43 -19.66 -29.41
C ARG A 190 -7.77 -18.31 -30.04
N LEU A 191 -8.94 -17.73 -29.77
CA LEU A 191 -9.35 -16.42 -30.26
C LEU A 191 -8.55 -15.25 -29.66
N GLU A 192 -8.06 -15.39 -28.43
CA GLU A 192 -7.23 -14.39 -27.75
C GLU A 192 -5.78 -14.35 -28.27
N LYS A 193 -5.29 -15.41 -28.95
CA LYS A 193 -3.92 -15.47 -29.51
C LYS A 193 -3.63 -14.32 -30.49
N ARG A 194 -2.34 -13.97 -30.60
CA ARG A 194 -1.83 -12.95 -31.52
C ARG A 194 -0.65 -13.52 -32.33
N PRO A 195 -0.77 -13.64 -33.68
CA PRO A 195 -1.96 -13.37 -34.48
C PRO A 195 -3.13 -14.31 -34.12
N GLY A 196 -4.36 -13.80 -34.23
CA GLY A 196 -5.56 -14.60 -33.97
C GLY A 196 -5.88 -15.53 -35.14
N PRO A 197 -6.80 -16.50 -34.96
CA PRO A 197 -7.26 -17.39 -36.03
C PRO A 197 -7.92 -16.59 -37.16
N THR A 198 -7.75 -17.04 -38.39
CA THR A 198 -8.49 -16.54 -39.54
C THR A 198 -9.91 -17.10 -39.54
N LEU A 199 -10.81 -16.53 -40.34
CA LEU A 199 -12.16 -17.09 -40.51
C LEU A 199 -12.14 -18.53 -41.06
N HIS A 200 -11.07 -18.94 -41.75
CA HIS A 200 -10.90 -20.31 -42.22
C HIS A 200 -10.59 -21.30 -41.09
N ASP A 201 -10.00 -20.81 -39.98
CA ASP A 201 -9.60 -21.64 -38.84
C ASP A 201 -10.73 -21.82 -37.80
N VAL A 202 -11.88 -21.16 -38.00
CA VAL A 202 -13.06 -21.20 -37.14
C VAL A 202 -14.13 -22.05 -37.82
N THR A 203 -14.57 -23.13 -37.17
CA THR A 203 -15.57 -24.05 -37.74
C THR A 203 -17.01 -23.61 -37.43
N ASP A 204 -17.99 -24.24 -38.09
CA ASP A 204 -19.41 -24.00 -37.78
C ASP A 204 -19.76 -24.48 -36.35
N GLU A 205 -19.13 -25.56 -35.87
CA GLU A 205 -19.27 -26.02 -34.49
C GLU A 205 -18.71 -24.99 -33.50
N ASP A 206 -17.57 -24.37 -33.81
CA ASP A 206 -17.01 -23.28 -32.99
C ASP A 206 -18.00 -22.10 -32.89
N ILE A 207 -18.62 -21.72 -34.01
CA ILE A 207 -19.62 -20.63 -34.05
C ILE A 207 -20.89 -21.04 -33.27
N ALA A 208 -21.35 -22.28 -33.41
CA ALA A 208 -22.51 -22.79 -32.68
C ALA A 208 -22.25 -22.77 -31.17
N LEU A 209 -21.05 -23.19 -30.74
CA LEU A 209 -20.62 -23.16 -29.35
C LEU A 209 -20.57 -21.72 -28.81
N LEU A 210 -20.03 -20.77 -29.58
CA LEU A 210 -20.02 -19.36 -29.18
C LEU A 210 -21.45 -18.80 -29.01
N ARG A 211 -22.40 -19.21 -29.86
CA ARG A 211 -23.80 -18.80 -29.76
C ARG A 211 -24.53 -19.42 -28.57
N GLU A 212 -24.29 -20.69 -28.29
CA GLU A 212 -24.88 -21.40 -27.14
C GLU A 212 -24.57 -20.69 -25.82
N PHE A 213 -23.36 -20.14 -25.70
CA PHE A 213 -22.92 -19.42 -24.52
C PHE A 213 -23.00 -17.88 -24.67
N GLU A 214 -23.65 -17.36 -25.72
CA GLU A 214 -23.77 -15.91 -26.00
C GLU A 214 -22.41 -15.16 -26.03
N MET A 215 -21.35 -15.82 -26.50
CA MET A 215 -20.02 -15.26 -26.73
C MET A 215 -19.87 -14.60 -28.09
N ASP A 216 -20.66 -15.02 -29.07
CA ASP A 216 -20.64 -14.50 -30.45
C ASP A 216 -20.89 -12.98 -30.51
N LEU A 217 -21.73 -12.44 -29.64
CA LEU A 217 -22.03 -11.01 -29.53
C LEU A 217 -20.82 -10.13 -29.16
N HIS A 218 -19.72 -10.74 -28.68
CA HIS A 218 -18.54 -10.02 -28.18
C HIS A 218 -17.30 -10.20 -29.05
N ILE A 219 -17.43 -10.94 -30.16
CA ILE A 219 -16.34 -11.21 -31.09
C ILE A 219 -16.58 -10.38 -32.36
N THR A 220 -15.60 -9.57 -32.73
CA THR A 220 -15.64 -8.78 -33.97
C THR A 220 -14.69 -9.35 -35.00
N LEU A 221 -15.16 -9.48 -36.24
CA LEU A 221 -14.34 -9.89 -37.37
C LEU A 221 -13.68 -8.66 -38.00
N GLN A 222 -12.37 -8.69 -38.17
CA GLN A 222 -11.61 -7.64 -38.85
C GLN A 222 -10.88 -8.22 -40.07
N ARG A 223 -11.00 -7.54 -41.21
CA ARG A 223 -10.28 -7.92 -42.43
C ARG A 223 -8.83 -7.44 -42.36
N THR A 224 -7.87 -8.35 -42.50
CA THR A 224 -6.45 -8.00 -42.56
C THR A 224 -6.14 -7.27 -43.88
N GLY A 225 -5.38 -6.16 -43.80
CA GLY A 225 -4.95 -5.38 -44.96
C GLY A 225 -5.99 -4.42 -45.54
N ALA A 226 -7.05 -4.12 -44.77
CA ALA A 226 -8.03 -3.08 -45.08
C ALA A 226 -7.77 -1.79 -44.28
#